data_AF-A0A3A5AS28-F1
#
_entry.id   AF-A0A3A5AS28-F1
#
_cell.length_a   1.000
_cell.length_b   1.000
_cell.length_c   1.000
_cell.angle_alpha   90.00
_cell.angle_beta   90.00
_cell.angle_gamma   90.00
#
_symmetry.space_group_name_H-M   'P 1'
#
loop_
_entity.id
_entity.type
_entity.pdbx_description
1 polymer ?
#
loop_
_entity_poly.entity_id
_entity_poly.type
_entity_poly.pdbx_seq_one_letter_code
_entity_poly.pdbx_strand_id
1 'polypeptide(L)'
;MKSRVHLGVIVALILLCSGLIPAGCTYNRVQLAGGKTFSIERVESSPIYISWVLAEERNDEMVITGLLRSHFTYTQGTGHVDVAVIGPGEELLGQTDVDYAPKTISPRNRGKVSRFETHLPFIPPDGSIIRVGLHQLQKLQEGNPDCNDNRAVNQGK
;
A
#
# COMPACT_ATOMS: atom_id res chain seq x y z
N MET A 1 48.60 -8.25 24.45
CA MET A 1 47.33 -8.99 24.66
C MET A 1 46.09 -8.09 24.90
N LYS A 2 46.17 -6.75 24.76
CA LYS A 2 45.01 -5.84 24.96
C LYS A 2 44.17 -5.56 23.69
N SER A 3 44.70 -5.80 22.49
CA SER A 3 44.06 -5.43 21.22
C SER A 3 42.94 -6.39 20.76
N ARG A 4 42.98 -7.67 21.15
CA ARG A 4 41.99 -8.69 20.72
C ARG A 4 40.63 -8.56 21.40
N VAL A 5 40.58 -8.00 22.60
CA VAL A 5 39.33 -7.85 23.37
C VAL A 5 38.44 -6.75 22.78
N HIS A 6 39.02 -5.67 22.25
CA HIS A 6 38.26 -4.58 21.65
C HIS A 6 37.58 -4.98 20.33
N LEU A 7 38.21 -5.85 19.53
CA LEU A 7 37.65 -6.28 18.25
C LEU A 7 36.40 -7.16 18.42
N GLY A 8 36.40 -8.05 19.41
CA GLY A 8 35.25 -8.91 19.71
C GLY A 8 34.03 -8.14 20.20
N VAL A 9 34.24 -7.10 21.00
CA VAL A 9 33.15 -6.24 21.50
C VAL A 9 32.53 -5.42 20.36
N ILE A 10 33.32 -4.92 19.41
CA ILE A 10 32.83 -4.16 18.26
C ILE A 10 31.99 -5.04 17.33
N VAL A 11 32.44 -6.27 17.05
CA VAL A 11 31.70 -7.21 16.20
C VAL A 11 30.37 -7.64 16.85
N ALA A 12 30.35 -7.86 18.17
CA ALA A 12 29.12 -8.15 18.89
C ALA A 12 28.12 -6.99 18.87
N LEU A 13 28.60 -5.74 18.92
CA LEU A 13 27.75 -4.54 18.87
C LEU A 13 27.10 -4.36 17.49
N ILE A 14 27.82 -4.64 16.40
CA ILE A 14 27.31 -4.55 15.02
C ILE A 14 26.24 -5.62 14.77
N LEU A 15 26.44 -6.84 15.28
CA LEU A 15 25.45 -7.92 15.18
C LEU A 15 24.17 -7.64 15.98
N LEU A 16 24.27 -7.00 17.15
CA LEU A 16 23.09 -6.59 17.92
C LEU A 16 22.26 -5.50 17.24
N CYS A 17 22.88 -4.61 16.46
CA CYS A 17 22.17 -3.54 15.76
C CYS A 17 21.49 -3.97 14.44
N SER A 18 21.73 -5.19 13.96
CA SER A 18 21.22 -5.66 12.66
C SER A 18 19.82 -6.26 12.72
N GLY A 19 19.25 -6.45 13.92
CA GLY A 19 18.03 -7.25 14.13
C GLY A 19 16.69 -6.50 14.05
N LEU A 20 16.68 -5.20 13.76
CA LEU A 20 15.45 -4.39 13.82
C LEU A 20 15.37 -3.43 12.64
N ILE A 21 15.18 -3.96 11.43
CA ILE A 21 14.60 -3.18 10.33
C ILE A 21 13.12 -3.53 10.31
N PRO A 22 12.23 -2.79 11.01
CA PRO A 22 10.82 -2.92 10.75
C PRO A 22 10.59 -2.44 9.32
N ALA A 23 10.31 -3.37 8.40
CA ALA A 23 9.66 -3.06 7.13
C ALA A 23 8.27 -2.53 7.50
N GLY A 24 8.15 -1.21 7.61
CA GLY A 24 7.00 -0.54 8.22
C GLY A 24 5.81 -0.52 7.28
N CYS A 25 4.99 -1.57 7.27
CA CYS A 25 3.62 -1.42 6.76
C CYS A 25 2.88 -0.44 7.68
N THR A 26 2.34 0.64 7.13
CA THR A 26 1.52 1.56 7.92
C THR A 26 0.12 0.97 8.07
N TYR A 27 -0.30 0.66 9.29
CA TYR A 27 -1.63 0.13 9.59
C TYR A 27 -2.55 1.23 10.07
N ASN A 28 -3.67 1.44 9.39
CA ASN A 28 -4.78 2.23 9.94
C ASN A 28 -5.93 1.28 10.24
N ARG A 29 -6.45 1.29 11.47
CA ARG A 29 -7.68 0.55 11.80
C ARG A 29 -8.88 1.42 11.47
N VAL A 30 -9.85 0.87 10.74
CA VAL A 30 -11.11 1.54 10.41
C VAL A 30 -12.28 0.71 10.94
N GLN A 31 -13.28 1.40 11.47
CA GLN A 31 -14.53 0.80 11.92
C GLN A 31 -15.66 1.26 11.00
N LEU A 32 -16.41 0.31 10.45
CA LEU A 32 -17.56 0.58 9.60
C LEU A 32 -18.84 0.82 10.41
N ALA A 33 -19.82 1.43 9.76
CA ALA A 33 -21.21 1.37 10.21
C ALA A 33 -21.61 -0.12 10.32
N GLY A 34 -22.05 -0.55 11.50
CA GLY A 34 -22.31 -1.97 11.80
C GLY A 34 -21.29 -2.63 12.74
N GLY A 35 -20.27 -1.89 13.19
CA GLY A 35 -19.38 -2.33 14.27
C GLY A 35 -18.23 -3.24 13.85
N LYS A 36 -18.21 -3.69 12.58
CA LYS A 36 -17.10 -4.44 11.99
C LYS A 36 -15.83 -3.59 11.96
N THR A 37 -14.70 -4.24 12.24
CA THR A 37 -13.37 -3.64 12.22
C THR A 37 -12.49 -4.35 11.20
N PHE A 38 -11.81 -3.59 10.36
CA PHE A 38 -10.78 -4.09 9.45
C PHE A 38 -9.58 -3.18 9.54
N SER A 39 -8.42 -3.71 9.17
CA SER A 39 -7.22 -2.92 8.99
C SER A 39 -7.09 -2.51 7.52
N ILE A 40 -6.51 -1.34 7.31
CA ILE A 40 -6.05 -0.91 6.01
C ILE A 40 -4.53 -0.95 6.01
N GLU A 41 -3.98 -1.73 5.09
CA GLU A 41 -2.56 -1.82 4.79
C GLU A 41 -2.24 -1.06 3.51
N ARG A 42 -1.23 -0.19 3.58
CA ARG A 42 -0.73 0.53 2.41
C ARG A 42 0.64 -0.01 2.06
N VAL A 43 0.76 -0.55 0.86
CA VAL A 43 2.04 -0.99 0.31
C VAL A 43 2.89 0.24 0.00
N GLU A 44 4.11 0.25 0.52
CA GLU A 44 5.06 1.33 0.26
C GLU A 44 5.37 1.44 -1.24
N SER A 45 5.45 2.68 -1.71
CA SER A 45 5.75 2.99 -3.10
C SER A 45 6.45 4.34 -3.19
N SER A 46 7.30 4.49 -4.20
CA SER A 46 8.07 5.70 -4.49
C SER A 46 8.25 5.79 -6.02
N PRO A 47 8.28 6.97 -6.65
CA PRO A 47 8.16 8.31 -6.07
C PRO A 47 6.74 8.72 -5.65
N ILE A 48 5.72 8.03 -6.17
CA ILE A 48 4.31 8.22 -5.83
C ILE A 48 3.93 7.21 -4.76
N TYR A 49 3.17 7.66 -3.77
CA TYR A 49 2.74 6.86 -2.63
C TYR A 49 1.26 7.11 -2.29
N ILE A 50 0.65 6.11 -1.66
CA ILE A 50 -0.74 6.18 -1.16
C ILE A 50 -0.74 6.86 0.21
N SER A 51 -1.19 8.10 0.22
CA SER A 51 -1.14 8.96 1.40
C SER A 51 -2.31 8.75 2.37
N TRP A 52 -3.47 8.32 1.85
CA TRP A 52 -4.69 8.13 2.62
C TRP A 52 -5.62 7.15 1.91
N VAL A 53 -6.37 6.37 2.68
CA VAL A 53 -7.38 5.42 2.21
C VAL A 53 -8.53 5.41 3.23
N LEU A 54 -9.75 5.34 2.73
CA LEU A 54 -10.99 5.12 3.47
C LEU A 54 -11.71 3.95 2.82
N ALA A 55 -12.29 3.07 3.64
CA ALA A 55 -13.27 2.12 3.18
C ALA A 55 -14.59 2.36 3.93
N GLU A 56 -15.68 2.38 3.18
CA GLU A 56 -17.03 2.55 3.69
C GLU A 56 -17.98 1.51 3.07
N GLU A 57 -19.03 1.17 3.80
CA GLU A 57 -20.10 0.30 3.33
C GLU A 57 -21.20 1.19 2.72
N ARG A 58 -21.60 0.90 1.49
CA ARG A 58 -22.64 1.63 0.78
C ARG A 58 -23.42 0.65 -0.09
N ASN A 59 -24.73 0.55 0.12
CA ASN A 59 -25.64 -0.32 -0.66
C ASN A 59 -25.16 -1.79 -0.76
N ASP A 60 -24.75 -2.39 0.36
CA ASP A 60 -24.19 -3.76 0.44
C ASP A 60 -22.87 -3.98 -0.33
N GLU A 61 -22.25 -2.89 -0.81
CA GLU A 61 -20.93 -2.88 -1.44
C GLU A 61 -19.90 -2.19 -0.55
N MET A 62 -18.64 -2.59 -0.70
CA MET A 62 -17.52 -1.91 -0.06
C MET A 62 -16.90 -0.91 -1.03
N VAL A 63 -17.01 0.37 -0.68
CA VAL A 63 -16.43 1.48 -1.45
C VAL A 63 -15.08 1.85 -0.82
N ILE A 64 -14.02 1.77 -1.62
CA ILE A 64 -12.65 2.08 -1.18
C ILE A 64 -12.18 3.31 -1.94
N THR A 65 -11.96 4.40 -1.22
CA THR A 65 -11.46 5.67 -1.77
C THR A 65 -10.06 5.95 -1.22
N GLY A 66 -9.19 6.54 -2.03
CA GLY A 66 -7.89 6.96 -1.54
C GLY A 66 -7.24 8.11 -2.29
N LEU A 67 -6.14 8.60 -1.71
CA LEU A 67 -5.38 9.75 -2.18
C LEU A 67 -3.92 9.36 -2.42
N LEU A 68 -3.39 9.67 -3.60
CA LEU A 68 -1.98 9.55 -3.92
C LEU A 68 -1.28 10.90 -3.85
N ARG A 69 -0.02 10.87 -3.42
CA ARG A 69 0.90 12.01 -3.37
C ARG A 69 2.25 11.60 -3.94
N SER A 70 3.11 12.59 -4.19
CA SER A 70 4.50 12.38 -4.58
C SER A 70 5.44 13.07 -3.61
N HIS A 71 6.60 12.46 -3.38
CA HIS A 71 7.70 13.10 -2.66
C HIS A 71 8.41 14.20 -3.47
N PHE A 72 8.20 14.25 -4.79
CA PHE A 72 8.89 15.15 -5.70
C PHE A 72 8.02 16.29 -6.22
N THR A 73 8.68 17.36 -6.70
CA THR A 73 8.05 18.60 -7.19
C THR A 73 7.23 18.45 -8.46
N TYR A 74 7.50 17.40 -9.24
CA TYR A 74 6.75 17.05 -10.42
C TYR A 74 6.91 15.56 -10.65
N THR A 75 5.80 14.84 -10.66
CA THR A 75 5.81 13.40 -10.95
C THR A 75 4.67 13.07 -11.88
N GLN A 76 5.02 12.46 -13.00
CA GLN A 76 4.05 11.87 -13.90
C GLN A 76 3.76 10.45 -13.43
N GLY A 77 2.54 10.22 -12.98
CA GLY A 77 2.04 8.90 -12.65
C GLY A 77 1.84 8.06 -13.89
N THR A 78 2.28 6.81 -13.81
CA THR A 78 2.02 5.74 -14.76
C THR A 78 1.45 4.56 -13.97
N GLY A 79 0.51 3.82 -14.57
CA GLY A 79 -0.14 2.65 -13.94
C GLY A 79 -1.37 2.95 -13.07
N HIS A 80 -1.74 2.01 -12.22
CA HIS A 80 -3.02 1.94 -11.48
C HIS A 80 -2.81 1.58 -10.01
N VAL A 81 -3.87 1.67 -9.20
CA VAL A 81 -3.88 1.22 -7.80
C VAL A 81 -4.49 -0.17 -7.75
N ASP A 82 -3.76 -1.09 -7.13
CA ASP A 82 -4.21 -2.43 -6.81
C ASP A 82 -4.85 -2.46 -5.43
N VAL A 83 -5.97 -3.17 -5.32
CA VAL A 83 -6.68 -3.41 -4.08
C VAL A 83 -6.90 -4.91 -3.92
N ALA A 84 -6.60 -5.42 -2.73
CA ALA A 84 -6.91 -6.78 -2.33
C ALA A 84 -7.58 -6.79 -0.95
N VAL A 85 -8.54 -7.70 -0.76
CA VAL A 85 -9.16 -7.99 0.52
C VAL A 85 -8.70 -9.35 0.98
N ILE A 86 -8.11 -9.38 2.16
CA ILE A 86 -7.58 -10.58 2.80
C ILE A 86 -8.46 -10.85 4.02
N GLY A 87 -8.99 -12.06 4.11
CA GLY A 87 -9.81 -12.49 5.23
C GLY A 87 -9.00 -12.67 6.52
N PRO A 88 -9.68 -12.85 7.66
CA PRO A 88 -9.03 -13.05 8.95
C PRO A 88 -8.20 -14.35 9.03
N GLY A 89 -8.43 -15.31 8.12
CA GLY A 89 -7.62 -16.53 7.97
C GLY A 89 -6.49 -16.39 6.95
N GLU A 90 -6.15 -15.16 6.55
CA GLU A 90 -5.15 -14.84 5.53
C GLU A 90 -5.50 -15.30 4.10
N GLU A 91 -6.76 -15.69 3.85
CA GLU A 91 -7.25 -16.04 2.53
C GLU A 91 -7.55 -14.80 1.67
N LEU A 92 -7.28 -14.86 0.36
CA LEU A 92 -7.68 -13.82 -0.57
C LEU A 92 -9.19 -13.91 -0.85
N LEU A 93 -9.95 -12.91 -0.41
CA LEU A 93 -11.41 -12.86 -0.60
C LEU A 93 -11.82 -12.15 -1.90
N GLY A 94 -11.01 -11.19 -2.34
CA GLY A 94 -11.26 -10.46 -3.58
C GLY A 94 -10.13 -9.51 -3.93
N GLN A 95 -10.05 -9.13 -5.20
CA GLN A 95 -9.07 -8.16 -5.70
C GLN A 95 -9.62 -7.37 -6.87
N THR A 96 -9.10 -6.17 -7.09
CA THR A 96 -9.43 -5.29 -8.20
C THR A 96 -8.28 -4.31 -8.42
N ASP A 97 -8.17 -3.76 -9.61
CA ASP A 97 -7.31 -2.63 -9.93
C ASP A 97 -8.17 -1.42 -10.34
N VAL A 98 -7.63 -0.22 -10.14
CA VAL A 98 -8.34 1.01 -10.46
C VAL A 98 -7.41 2.14 -10.88
N ASP A 99 -7.85 2.88 -11.90
CA ASP A 99 -7.18 4.09 -12.32
C ASP A 99 -7.31 5.22 -11.31
N TYR A 100 -6.22 5.97 -11.14
CA TYR A 100 -6.22 7.23 -10.39
C TYR A 100 -6.07 8.44 -11.29
N ALA A 101 -6.68 9.55 -10.88
CA ALA A 101 -6.61 10.83 -11.60
C ALA A 101 -6.49 12.03 -10.65
N PRO A 102 -5.82 13.13 -11.07
CA PRO A 102 -5.02 13.25 -12.30
C PRO A 102 -3.71 12.45 -12.22
N LYS A 103 -3.12 12.07 -13.36
CA LYS A 103 -1.79 11.39 -13.36
C LYS A 103 -0.62 12.35 -13.09
N THR A 104 -0.78 13.65 -13.34
CA THR A 104 0.26 14.64 -13.04
C THR A 104 0.12 15.13 -11.60
N ILE A 105 1.10 14.77 -10.77
CA ILE A 105 1.15 15.12 -9.34
C ILE A 105 2.19 16.23 -9.13
N SER A 106 1.75 17.38 -8.62
CA SER A 106 2.64 18.51 -8.28
C SER A 106 2.32 19.05 -6.88
N PRO A 107 3.33 19.25 -6.01
CA PRO A 107 3.12 19.76 -4.66
C PRO A 107 2.88 21.28 -4.63
N ARG A 108 3.16 22.01 -5.72
CA ARG A 108 2.88 23.47 -5.78
C ARG A 108 1.39 23.77 -5.77
N ASN A 109 0.57 22.81 -6.22
CA ASN A 109 -0.87 22.91 -6.11
C ASN A 109 -1.31 22.20 -4.83
N ARG A 110 -1.41 22.95 -3.72
CA ARG A 110 -1.85 22.49 -2.38
C ARG A 110 -3.20 21.74 -2.32
N GLY A 111 -3.84 21.47 -3.46
CA GLY A 111 -5.06 20.67 -3.59
C GLY A 111 -5.12 19.66 -4.74
N LYS A 112 -4.10 19.57 -5.63
CA LYS A 112 -4.11 18.57 -6.72
C LYS A 112 -3.49 17.25 -6.23
N VAL A 113 -4.23 16.56 -5.38
CA VAL A 113 -4.00 15.15 -5.02
C VAL A 113 -4.62 14.27 -6.09
N SER A 114 -3.97 13.17 -6.43
CA SER A 114 -4.62 12.15 -7.26
C SER A 114 -5.53 11.32 -6.39
N ARG A 115 -6.66 10.91 -6.95
CA ARG A 115 -7.68 10.13 -6.25
C ARG A 115 -7.97 8.85 -7.02
N PHE A 116 -8.33 7.82 -6.28
CA PHE A 116 -8.93 6.62 -6.82
C PHE A 116 -10.18 6.27 -5.99
N GLU A 117 -11.11 5.56 -6.61
CA GLU A 117 -12.29 5.01 -5.98
C GLU A 117 -12.61 3.67 -6.66
N THR A 118 -12.70 2.59 -5.89
CA THR A 118 -13.13 1.28 -6.39
C THR A 118 -14.23 0.70 -5.51
N HIS A 119 -14.95 -0.24 -6.07
CA HIS A 119 -16.14 -0.86 -5.49
C HIS A 119 -15.95 -2.37 -5.48
N LEU A 120 -16.15 -2.98 -4.32
CA LEU A 120 -16.16 -4.43 -4.17
C LEU A 120 -17.60 -4.89 -3.93
N PRO A 121 -18.08 -5.91 -4.66
CA PRO A 121 -19.48 -6.35 -4.62
C PRO A 121 -19.83 -7.17 -3.37
N PHE A 122 -19.09 -6.97 -2.27
CA PHE A 122 -19.29 -7.66 -1.00
C PHE A 122 -18.71 -6.86 0.16
N ILE A 123 -19.26 -7.10 1.36
CA ILE A 123 -18.70 -6.59 2.61
C ILE A 123 -17.82 -7.68 3.23
N PRO A 124 -16.51 -7.44 3.44
CA PRO A 124 -15.62 -8.42 4.06
C PRO A 124 -16.07 -8.82 5.48
N PRO A 125 -15.69 -10.02 5.94
CA PRO A 125 -15.90 -10.43 7.34
C PRO A 125 -15.10 -9.55 8.31
N ASP A 126 -15.52 -9.53 9.58
CA ASP A 126 -14.80 -8.81 10.64
C ASP A 126 -13.36 -9.33 10.79
N GLY A 127 -12.41 -8.44 11.06
CA GLY A 127 -10.99 -8.77 11.15
C GLY A 127 -10.27 -8.89 9.80
N SER A 128 -10.95 -8.63 8.68
CA SER A 128 -10.31 -8.59 7.36
C SER A 128 -9.28 -7.46 7.24
N ILE A 129 -8.43 -7.56 6.22
CA ILE A 129 -7.42 -6.57 5.85
C ILE A 129 -7.70 -6.09 4.43
N ILE A 130 -7.84 -4.77 4.27
CA ILE A 130 -7.86 -4.13 2.95
C ILE A 130 -6.45 -3.68 2.65
N ARG A 131 -5.80 -4.32 1.68
CA ARG A 131 -4.46 -3.96 1.25
C ARG A 131 -4.52 -3.19 -0.06
N VAL A 132 -3.79 -2.09 -0.12
CA VAL A 132 -3.77 -1.19 -1.26
C VAL A 132 -2.34 -0.93 -1.69
N GLY A 133 -2.03 -1.07 -2.98
CA GLY A 133 -0.70 -0.82 -3.52
C GLY A 133 -0.74 -0.05 -4.84
N LEU A 134 0.33 0.70 -5.13
CA LEU A 134 0.49 1.36 -6.41
C LEU A 134 1.27 0.45 -7.36
N HIS A 135 0.66 0.08 -8.48
CA HIS A 135 1.35 -0.56 -9.59
C HIS A 135 1.83 0.53 -10.56
N GLN A 136 3.14 0.76 -10.61
CA GLN A 136 3.72 1.67 -11.60
C GLN A 136 4.06 0.90 -12.88
N LEU A 137 3.43 1.28 -14.00
CA LEU A 137 3.88 0.83 -15.32
C LEU A 137 5.27 1.42 -15.56
N GLN A 138 6.31 0.58 -15.54
CA GLN A 138 7.64 1.02 -15.98
C GLN A 138 7.54 1.43 -17.45
N LYS A 139 7.95 2.67 -17.77
CA LYS A 139 8.00 3.13 -19.16
C LYS A 139 8.84 2.14 -19.97
N LEU A 140 8.25 1.62 -21.05
CA LEU A 140 8.76 0.65 -22.04
C LEU A 140 8.29 -0.82 -21.88
N GLN A 141 6.98 -1.04 -21.76
CA GLN A 141 6.39 -2.18 -22.49
C GLN A 141 5.21 -1.67 -23.32
N GLU A 142 5.41 -1.61 -24.64
CA GLU A 142 4.30 -1.66 -25.60
C GLU A 142 3.65 -3.03 -25.43
N GLY A 143 2.69 -3.13 -24.52
CA GLY A 143 2.03 -4.38 -24.20
C GLY A 143 0.96 -4.14 -23.15
N ASN A 144 -0.23 -4.69 -23.43
CA ASN A 144 -1.46 -4.71 -22.63
C ASN A 144 -1.37 -4.11 -21.19
N PRO A 145 -2.18 -3.09 -20.83
CA PRO A 145 -2.18 -2.51 -19.48
C PRO A 145 -2.64 -3.49 -18.38
N ASP A 146 -3.20 -4.64 -18.77
CA ASP A 146 -3.49 -5.75 -17.87
C ASP A 146 -2.20 -6.55 -17.57
N CYS A 147 -1.42 -6.03 -16.63
CA CYS A 147 -0.40 -6.80 -15.96
C CYS A 147 -1.10 -7.66 -14.90
N ASN A 148 -1.27 -8.95 -15.14
CA ASN A 148 -1.82 -9.97 -14.22
C ASN A 148 -1.04 -10.13 -12.87
N ASP A 149 -0.37 -9.08 -12.40
CA ASP A 149 0.43 -9.00 -11.18
C ASP A 149 -0.18 -7.91 -10.27
N ASN A 150 -0.95 -8.35 -9.27
CA ASN A 150 -1.56 -7.46 -8.29
C ASN A 150 -0.57 -7.22 -7.12
N ARG A 151 -0.05 -5.99 -7.02
CA ARG A 151 0.91 -5.55 -5.99
C ARG A 151 0.35 -5.65 -4.58
N ALA A 152 -0.96 -5.62 -4.39
CA ALA A 152 -1.55 -5.83 -3.07
C ALA A 152 -1.45 -7.31 -2.67
N VAL A 153 -1.56 -8.26 -3.59
CA VAL A 153 -1.41 -9.68 -3.24
C VAL A 153 0.05 -10.06 -2.96
N ASN A 154 0.99 -9.58 -3.78
CA ASN A 154 2.34 -10.16 -3.88
C ASN A 154 3.43 -9.53 -2.98
N GLN A 155 3.12 -9.18 -1.72
CA GLN A 155 4.12 -8.71 -0.74
C GLN A 155 4.83 -9.90 -0.04
N GLY A 156 5.64 -10.68 -0.77
CA GLY A 156 6.53 -11.66 -0.15
C GLY A 156 6.68 -12.99 -0.87
N LYS A 157 7.67 -13.06 -1.76
CA LYS A 157 8.64 -14.15 -1.77
C LYS A 157 9.99 -13.57 -1.36
#